data_AF-A0A1M6DT24-F1
#
_entry.id   AF-A0A1M6DT24-F1
#
_cell.length_a   1.000
_cell.length_b   1.000
_cell.length_c   1.000
_cell.angle_alpha   90.00
_cell.angle_beta   90.00
_cell.angle_gamma   90.00
#
_symmetry.space_group_name_H-M   'P 1'
#
loop_
_entity.id
_entity.type
_entity.pdbx_description
1 polymer ?
#
loop_
_entity_poly.entity_id
_entity_poly.type
_entity_poly.pdbx_seq_one_letter_code
_entity_poly.pdbx_strand_id
1 'polypeptide(L)' 'MNKDLVINALNQAIGRYNPTKGIIHHSDQGTQYTSYEYSETAFNL' A
#
# COMPACT_ATOMS: atom_id res chain seq x y z
N MET A 1 5.06 6.10 14.55
CA MET A 1 5.44 5.39 13.30
C MET A 1 4.69 6.05 12.14
N ASN A 2 5.36 6.38 11.04
CA ASN A 2 4.82 7.29 10.01
C ASN A 2 4.20 6.52 8.82
N LYS A 3 2.90 6.71 8.59
CA LYS A 3 2.14 6.15 7.44
C LYS A 3 2.69 6.60 6.07
N ASP A 4 3.29 7.79 5.99
CA ASP A 4 3.82 8.32 4.72
C ASP A 4 4.92 7.40 4.16
N LEU A 5 5.71 6.75 5.03
CA LEU A 5 6.77 5.84 4.60
C LEU A 5 6.20 4.61 3.90
N VAL A 6 5.14 4.00 4.47
CA VAL A 6 4.54 2.79 3.89
C VAL A 6 3.72 3.09 2.64
N ILE A 7 3.09 4.27 2.57
CA ILE A 7 2.41 4.75 1.36
C ILE A 7 3.43 4.97 0.22
N ASN A 8 4.54 5.65 0.52
CA ASN A 8 5.60 5.88 -0.48
C ASN A 8 6.22 4.57 -0.97
N ALA A 9 6.47 3.62 -0.06
CA ALA A 9 6.98 2.30 -0.44
C ALA A 9 6.00 1.55 -1.34
N LEU A 10 4.70 1.62 -1.04
CA LEU A 10 3.66 1.00 -1.84
C LEU A 10 3.62 1.62 -3.25
N ASN A 11 3.58 2.95 -3.36
CA ASN A 11 3.57 3.64 -4.66
C ASN A 11 4.81 3.29 -5.51
N GLN A 12 5.99 3.16 -4.89
CA GLN A 12 7.19 2.71 -5.59
C GLN A 12 7.06 1.27 -6.10
N ALA A 13 6.49 0.36 -5.31
CA ALA A 13 6.24 -1.01 -5.74
C ALA A 13 5.26 -1.06 -6.91
N ILE A 14 4.17 -0.30 -6.85
CA ILE A 14 3.19 -0.17 -7.94
C ILE A 14 3.88 0.30 -9.22
N GLY A 15 4.62 1.40 -9.16
CA GLY A 15 5.30 1.95 -10.34
C GLY A 15 6.38 1.02 -10.90
N ARG A 16 7.07 0.26 -10.04
CA ARG A 16 8.12 -0.68 -10.47
C ARG A 16 7.56 -1.94 -11.11
N TYR A 17 6.51 -2.52 -10.53
CA TYR A 17 6.02 -3.84 -10.93
C TYR A 17 4.80 -3.79 -11.85
N ASN A 18 4.08 -2.66 -11.88
CA ASN A 18 2.88 -2.45 -12.67
C ASN A 18 1.91 -3.64 -12.58
N PRO A 19 1.44 -3.98 -11.36
CA PRO A 19 0.66 -5.19 -11.13
C PRO A 19 -0.65 -5.17 -11.92
N THR A 20 -1.12 -6.35 -12.33
CA THR A 20 -2.43 -6.51 -12.95
C THR A 20 -3.50 -6.66 -11.87
N LYS A 21 -4.75 -6.30 -12.20
CA LYS A 21 -5.90 -6.50 -11.32
C LYS A 21 -6.04 -7.98 -10.87
N GLY A 22 -6.55 -8.16 -9.65
CA GLY A 22 -6.83 -9.48 -9.08
C GLY A 22 -5.67 -10.09 -8.29
N ILE A 23 -4.61 -9.32 -8.01
CA ILE A 23 -3.55 -9.74 -7.10
C ILE A 23 -3.98 -9.62 -5.64
N ILE A 24 -3.29 -10.38 -4.77
CA ILE A 24 -3.44 -10.28 -3.32
C ILE A 24 -2.34 -9.39 -2.78
N HIS A 25 -2.71 -8.25 -2.20
CA HIS A 25 -1.81 -7.39 -1.44
C HIS A 25 -1.84 -7.80 0.04
N HIS A 26 -0.71 -8.24 0.58
CA HIS A 26 -0.58 -8.56 2.00
C HIS A 26 0.00 -7.35 2.74
N SER A 27 -0.74 -6.82 3.71
CA SER A 27 -0.28 -5.75 4.59
C SER A 27 -0.32 -6.20 6.04
N ASP A 28 0.58 -5.65 6.85
CA ASP A 28 0.60 -5.90 8.28
C ASP A 28 -0.59 -5.21 9.00
N GLN A 29 -0.78 -5.52 10.28
CA GLN A 29 -1.83 -4.94 11.14
C GLN A 29 -1.31 -3.77 12.01
N GLY A 30 -0.13 -3.23 11.70
CA GLY A 30 0.40 -2.05 12.37
C GLY A 30 -0.39 -0.78 12.00
N THR A 31 -0.45 0.21 12.89
CA THR A 31 -1.26 1.42 12.70
C THR A 31 -0.98 2.21 11.42
N GLN A 32 0.24 2.10 10.87
CA GLN A 32 0.61 2.70 9.59
C GLN A 32 -0.02 2.00 8.37
N TYR A 33 -0.31 0.70 8.49
CA TYR A 33 -0.94 -0.12 7.45
C TYR A 33 -2.46 -0.18 7.60
N THR A 34 -2.99 0.17 8.78
CA THR A 34 -4.44 0.24 9.05
C THR A 34 -4.96 1.68 8.96
N SER A 35 -4.18 2.63 8.45
CA SER A 35 -4.63 4.01 8.26
C SER A 35 -5.56 4.11 7.05
N TYR A 36 -6.44 5.11 7.06
CA TYR A 36 -7.35 5.36 5.95
C TYR A 36 -6.58 5.62 4.64
N GLU A 37 -5.55 6.46 4.68
CA GLU A 37 -4.78 6.85 3.50
C GLU A 37 -3.98 5.68 2.91
N TYR A 38 -3.43 4.81 3.76
CA TYR A 38 -2.79 3.58 3.29
C TYR A 38 -3.79 2.65 2.63
N SER A 39 -4.95 2.45 3.27
CA SER A 39 -6.01 1.58 2.74
C SER A 39 -6.49 2.06 1.38
N GLU A 40 -6.73 3.37 1.22
CA GLU A 40 -7.12 3.96 -0.07
C GLU A 40 -6.06 3.74 -1.16
N THR A 41 -4.77 3.93 -0.83
CA THR A 41 -3.67 3.67 -1.77
C THR A 41 -3.64 2.18 -2.17
N ALA A 42 -3.80 1.27 -1.21
CA ALA A 42 -3.77 -0.17 -1.44
C ALA A 42 -5.01 -0.70 -2.19
N PHE A 43 -6.19 -0.12 -2.01
CA PHE A 43 -7.39 -0.50 -2.77
C PHE A 43 -7.35 -0.10 -4.24
N ASN A 44 -6.50 0.88 -4.59
CA ASN A 44 -6.31 1.34 -5.96
C ASN A 44 -5.21 0.57 -6.73
N LEU A 45 -4.65 -0.49 -6.13
CA LEU A 45 -3.85 -1.52 -6.79
C LEU A 45 -4.67 -2.31 -7.83
#